data_AF-A0A0J8UF94-F1
#
_entry.id   AF-A0A0J8UF94-F1
#
_cell.length_a   1.000
_cell.length_b   1.000
_cell.length_c   1.000
_cell.angle_alpha   90.00
_cell.angle_beta   90.00
_cell.angle_gamma   90.00
#
_symmetry.space_group_name_H-M   'P 1'
#
loop_
_entity.id
_entity.type
_entity.pdbx_description
1 polymer ?
#
loop_
_entity_poly.entity_id
_entity_poly.type
_entity_poly.pdbx_seq_one_letter_code
_entity_poly.pdbx_strand_id
1 'polypeptide(L)'
;MVWHGLLAKAATTVVTGAVGVAAYDGLRKAVAKAPIREAAVTTTAWALRGARKAEESAESARLKVADVMAEARERIGEEVPPPAVADAGHSHDH
;
A
#
# COMPACT_ATOMS: atom_id res chain seq x y z
N MET A 1 44.63 4.94 -5.27
CA MET A 1 43.34 4.88 -6.00
C MET A 1 42.19 4.32 -5.16
N VAL A 2 42.33 3.14 -4.53
CA VAL A 2 41.25 2.52 -3.71
C VAL A 2 40.81 3.37 -2.51
N TRP A 3 41.76 4.01 -1.82
CA TRP A 3 41.47 4.85 -0.64
C TRP A 3 40.57 6.05 -0.94
N HIS A 4 40.76 6.71 -2.08
CA HIS A 4 39.92 7.83 -2.51
C HIS A 4 38.49 7.37 -2.85
N GLY A 5 38.33 6.17 -3.42
CA GLY A 5 37.00 5.59 -3.68
C GLY A 5 36.22 5.25 -2.41
N LEU A 6 36.90 4.75 -1.38
CA LEU A 6 36.29 4.49 -0.07
C LEU A 6 35.87 5.78 0.63
N LEU A 7 36.72 6.81 0.60
CA LEU A 7 36.41 8.13 1.16
C LEU A 7 35.24 8.81 0.44
N ALA A 8 35.18 8.73 -0.89
CA ALA A 8 34.07 9.26 -1.67
C ALA A 8 32.75 8.58 -1.29
N LYS A 9 32.73 7.25 -1.16
CA LYS A 9 31.53 6.52 -0.72
C LYS A 9 31.10 6.93 0.69
N ALA A 10 32.03 6.98 1.64
CA ALA A 10 31.73 7.40 3.01
C ALA A 10 31.13 8.81 3.05
N ALA A 11 31.70 9.75 2.29
CA ALA A 11 31.15 11.10 2.17
C ALA A 11 29.73 11.09 1.63
N THR A 12 29.44 10.33 0.56
CA THR A 12 28.08 10.24 0.02
C THR A 12 27.08 9.65 1.02
N THR A 13 27.45 8.61 1.77
CA THR A 13 26.59 8.02 2.80
C THR A 13 26.27 9.01 3.91
N VAL A 14 27.25 9.81 4.34
CA VAL A 14 27.04 10.86 5.35
C VAL A 14 26.11 11.94 4.82
N VAL A 15 26.27 12.36 3.56
CA VAL A 15 25.37 13.34 2.93
C VAL A 15 23.95 12.80 2.87
N THR A 16 23.75 11.55 2.42
CA THR A 16 22.42 10.93 2.40
C THR A 16 21.82 10.83 3.81
N GLY A 17 22.62 10.47 4.81
CA GLY A 17 22.20 10.46 6.21
C GLY A 17 21.77 11.85 6.70
N ALA A 18 22.57 12.88 6.40
CA ALA A 18 22.29 14.26 6.78
C ALA A 18 20.99 14.79 6.13
N VAL A 19 20.76 14.47 4.85
CA VAL A 19 19.51 14.80 4.16
C VAL A 19 18.31 14.12 4.85
N GLY A 20 18.44 12.85 5.23
CA GLY A 20 17.40 12.13 5.97
C GLY A 20 17.09 12.77 7.32
N VAL A 21 18.12 13.14 8.10
CA VAL A 21 17.95 13.82 9.39
C VAL A 21 17.29 15.19 9.20
N ALA A 22 17.73 15.99 8.22
CA ALA A 22 17.15 17.29 7.94
C ALA A 22 15.67 17.19 7.54
N ALA A 23 15.32 16.22 6.70
CA ALA A 23 13.94 15.95 6.32
C ALA A 23 13.09 15.55 7.54
N TYR A 24 13.60 14.67 8.40
CA TYR A 24 12.92 14.24 9.62
C TYR A 24 12.71 15.40 10.60
N ASP A 25 13.75 16.18 10.87
CA ASP A 25 13.65 17.32 11.79
C ASP A 25 12.72 18.41 11.28
N GLY A 26 12.73 18.66 9.96
CA GLY A 26 11.77 19.56 9.32
C GLY A 26 10.33 19.09 9.55
N LEU A 27 10.06 17.81 9.28
CA LEU A 27 8.75 17.20 9.50
C LEU A 27 8.35 17.24 10.98
N ARG A 28 9.24 16.86 11.89
CA ARG A 28 9.00 16.87 13.35
C ARG A 28 8.63 18.25 13.85
N LYS A 29 9.34 19.29 13.39
CA LYS A 29 9.05 20.70 13.74
C LYS A 29 7.70 21.14 13.18
N ALA A 30 7.35 20.72 11.97
CA ALA A 30 6.04 21.02 11.38
C ALA A 30 4.91 20.37 12.18
N VAL A 31 5.04 19.08 12.53
CA VAL A 31 4.07 18.35 13.34
C VAL A 31 3.92 18.97 14.73
N ALA A 32 5.03 19.36 15.38
CA ALA A 32 4.99 20.00 16.69
C ALA A 32 4.27 21.37 16.71
N LYS A 33 4.19 22.05 15.56
CA LYS A 33 3.51 23.34 15.40
C LYS A 33 2.07 23.21 14.88
N ALA A 34 1.67 22.02 14.44
CA ALA A 34 0.35 21.81 13.87
C ALA A 34 -0.73 21.79 14.98
N PRO A 35 -1.91 22.36 14.73
CA PRO A 35 -3.01 22.24 15.68
C PRO A 35 -3.46 20.78 15.75
N ILE A 36 -3.42 20.21 16.96
CA ILE A 36 -3.66 18.77 17.23
C ILE A 36 -4.94 18.27 16.55
N ARG A 37 -6.01 19.08 16.59
CA ARG A 37 -7.31 18.73 16.01
C ARG A 37 -7.27 18.60 14.48
N GLU A 38 -6.64 19.54 13.78
CA GLU A 38 -6.56 19.51 12.32
C GLU A 38 -5.66 18.37 11.82
N ALA A 39 -4.55 18.13 12.52
CA ALA A 39 -3.67 17.00 12.26
C ALA A 39 -4.44 15.68 12.42
N ALA A 40 -5.15 15.50 13.54
CA ALA A 40 -5.95 14.29 13.79
C ALA A 40 -7.03 14.08 12.73
N VAL A 41 -7.76 15.13 12.33
CA VAL A 41 -8.79 15.04 11.29
C VAL A 41 -8.17 14.69 9.93
N THR A 42 -7.06 15.33 9.57
CA THR A 42 -6.37 15.08 8.30
C THR A 42 -5.83 13.66 8.24
N THR A 43 -5.16 13.20 9.30
CA THR A 43 -4.66 11.82 9.41
C THR A 43 -5.82 10.82 9.32
N THR A 44 -6.93 11.08 10.01
CA THR A 44 -8.11 10.21 9.97
C THR A 44 -8.75 10.19 8.57
N ALA A 45 -8.86 11.34 7.91
CA ALA A 45 -9.38 11.42 6.54
C ALA A 45 -8.52 10.64 5.55
N TRP A 46 -7.19 10.73 5.69
CA TRP A 46 -6.25 9.91 4.92
C TRP A 46 -6.40 8.43 5.23
N ALA A 47 -6.54 8.06 6.50
CA ALA A 47 -6.76 6.67 6.92
C ALA A 47 -8.04 6.09 6.32
N LEU A 48 -9.16 6.83 6.37
CA LEU A 48 -10.44 6.41 5.78
C LEU A 48 -10.34 6.24 4.26
N ARG A 49 -9.67 7.17 3.57
CA ARG A 49 -9.45 7.06 2.12
C ARG A 49 -8.56 5.87 1.77
N GLY A 50 -7.51 5.63 2.57
CA GLY A 50 -6.62 4.49 2.42
C GLY A 50 -7.34 3.16 2.64
N ALA A 51 -8.18 3.07 3.67
CA ALA A 51 -8.98 1.89 3.98
C ALA A 51 -9.91 1.52 2.82
N ARG A 52 -10.66 2.49 2.26
CA ARG A 52 -11.53 2.23 1.11
C ARG A 52 -10.75 1.71 -0.11
N LYS A 53 -9.56 2.27 -0.38
CA LYS A 53 -8.70 1.79 -1.47
C LYS A 53 -8.11 0.40 -1.20
N ALA A 54 -7.92 0.03 0.07
CA ALA A 54 -7.49 -1.29 0.47
C ALA A 54 -8.62 -2.35 0.34
N GLU A 55 -9.87 -1.96 0.53
CA GLU A 55 -11.02 -2.84 0.27
C GLU A 55 -11.11 -3.22 -1.22
N GLU A 56 -10.98 -2.24 -2.13
CA GLU A 56 -10.94 -2.48 -3.57
C GLU A 56 -9.79 -3.43 -3.97
N SER A 57 -8.63 -3.30 -3.32
CA SER A 57 -7.48 -4.15 -3.60
C SER A 57 -7.64 -5.56 -3.04
N ALA A 58 -8.35 -5.73 -1.91
CA ALA A 58 -8.65 -7.04 -1.34
C ALA A 58 -9.56 -7.86 -2.26
N GLU A 59 -10.60 -7.25 -2.83
CA GLU A 59 -11.47 -7.92 -3.79
C GLU A 59 -10.70 -8.29 -5.07
N SER A 60 -9.90 -7.34 -5.58
CA SER A 60 -9.03 -7.60 -6.73
C SER A 60 -8.03 -8.73 -6.47
N ALA A 61 -7.50 -8.85 -5.26
CA ALA A 61 -6.59 -9.93 -4.88
C ALA A 61 -7.33 -11.28 -4.83
N ARG A 62 -8.55 -11.32 -4.28
CA ARG A 62 -9.38 -12.53 -4.25
C ARG A 62 -9.66 -13.04 -5.66
N LEU A 63 -10.01 -12.16 -6.59
CA LEU A 63 -10.25 -12.52 -7.98
C LEU A 63 -8.99 -13.09 -8.66
N LYS A 64 -7.84 -12.42 -8.50
CA LYS A 64 -6.57 -12.92 -9.05
C LYS A 64 -6.16 -14.28 -8.49
N VAL A 65 -6.41 -14.52 -7.20
CA VAL A 65 -6.16 -15.84 -6.60
C VAL A 65 -7.10 -16.89 -7.19
N ALA A 66 -8.37 -16.54 -7.43
CA ALA A 66 -9.31 -17.43 -8.10
C ALA A 66 -8.86 -17.77 -9.53
N ASP A 67 -8.35 -16.79 -10.29
CA ASP A 67 -7.82 -17.01 -11.64
C ASP A 67 -6.65 -18.00 -11.64
N VAL A 68 -5.70 -17.84 -10.71
CA VAL A 68 -4.57 -18.78 -10.55
C VAL A 68 -5.03 -20.19 -10.19
N MET A 69 -6.03 -20.31 -9.31
CA MET A 69 -6.58 -21.61 -8.93
C MET A 69 -7.32 -22.28 -10.09
N ALA A 70 -8.04 -21.51 -10.91
CA ALA A 70 -8.69 -22.01 -12.11
C ALA A 70 -7.65 -22.53 -13.12
N GLU A 71 -6.59 -21.76 -13.38
CA GLU A 71 -5.49 -22.16 -14.26
C GLU A 71 -4.75 -23.41 -13.77
N ALA A 72 -4.54 -23.53 -12.45
CA ALA A 72 -3.93 -24.72 -11.85
C ALA A 72 -4.80 -25.97 -12.02
N ARG A 73 -6.12 -25.84 -11.85
CA ARG A 73 -7.10 -26.94 -12.02
C ARG A 73 -7.18 -27.42 -13.46
N GLU A 74 -7.20 -26.49 -14.41
CA GLU A 74 -7.15 -26.82 -15.84
C GLU A 74 -5.90 -27.64 -16.19
N ARG A 75 -4.72 -27.26 -15.66
CA ARG A 75 -3.47 -27.99 -15.89
C ARG A 75 -3.47 -29.42 -15.35
N ILE A 76 -4.17 -29.69 -14.26
CA ILE A 76 -4.29 -31.03 -13.68
C ILE A 76 -5.47 -31.83 -14.26
N GLY A 77 -6.19 -31.27 -15.23
CA GLY A 77 -7.33 -31.92 -15.89
C GLY A 77 -8.59 -31.97 -15.02
N GLU A 78 -8.69 -31.11 -14.01
CA GLU A 78 -9.87 -31.02 -13.13
C GLU A 78 -10.85 -29.96 -13.67
N GLU A 79 -12.12 -30.34 -13.81
CA GLU A 79 -13.18 -29.44 -14.28
C GLU A 79 -13.51 -28.41 -13.20
N VAL A 80 -13.46 -27.11 -13.54
CA VAL A 80 -13.79 -26.04 -12.60
C VAL A 80 -15.32 -25.86 -12.58
N PRO A 81 -15.99 -26.05 -11.43
CA PRO A 81 -17.42 -25.77 -11.33
C PRO A 81 -17.69 -24.31 -11.67
N PRO A 82 -18.78 -23.99 -12.40
CA PRO A 82 -19.11 -22.61 -12.73
C PRO A 82 -19.21 -21.78 -11.44
N PRO A 83 -18.73 -20.52 -11.46
CA PRO A 83 -18.74 -19.67 -10.27
C PRO A 83 -20.16 -19.60 -9.70
N ALA A 84 -20.28 -19.92 -8.41
CA ALA A 84 -21.56 -19.78 -7.71
C ALA A 84 -21.98 -18.31 -7.81
N VAL A 85 -23.09 -18.05 -8.49
CA VAL A 85 -23.72 -16.73 -8.51
C VAL A 85 -24.06 -16.43 -7.05
N ALA A 86 -23.31 -15.52 -6.42
CA ALA A 86 -23.73 -15.00 -5.14
C ALA A 86 -25.05 -14.29 -5.41
N ASP A 87 -26.15 -14.81 -4.85
CA ASP A 87 -27.47 -14.18 -4.88
C ASP A 87 -27.39 -12.88 -4.07
N ALA A 88 -26.80 -11.85 -4.68
CA ALA A 88 -26.81 -10.50 -4.17
C ALA A 88 -28.22 -9.98 -4.43
N GLY A 89 -29.08 -10.15 -3.43
CA GLY A 89 -30.52 -9.84 -3.49
C GLY A 89 -30.82 -8.55 -4.25
N HIS A 90 -31.28 -8.71 -5.49
CA HIS A 90 -31.83 -7.64 -6.31
C HIS A 90 -33.34 -7.62 -6.10
N SER A 91 -33.80 -6.95 -5.03
CA SER A 91 -35.21 -6.58 -4.89
C SER A 91 -35.48 -5.38 -5.80
N HIS A 92 -36.00 -5.63 -6.99
CA HIS A 92 -36.64 -4.60 -7.80
C HIS A 92 -38.06 -4.41 -7.26
N ASP A 93 -38.26 -3.37 -6.44
CA ASP A 93 -39.61 -2.88 -6.16
C ASP A 93 -40.10 -2.10 -7.39
N HIS A 94 -41.29 -2.47 -7.87
CA HIS A 94 -42.02 -1.85 -8.98
C HIS A 94 -42.97 -0.77 -8.47
#